data_AF-A0A838EKJ1-F1
#
_entry.id   AF-A0A838EKJ1-F1
#
_cell.length_a   1.000
_cell.length_b   1.000
_cell.length_c   1.000
_cell.angle_alpha   90.00
_cell.angle_beta   90.00
_cell.angle_gamma   90.00
#
_symmetry.space_group_name_H-M   'P 1'
#
loop_
_entity.id
_entity.type
_entity.pdbx_description
1 polymer ?
#
loop_
_entity_poly.entity_id
_entity_poly.type
_entity_poly.pdbx_seq_one_letter_code
_entity_poly.pdbx_strand_id
1 'polypeptide(L)'
;MMETRMLGLEAAHTVHEIATWANDLIGKEVPGLPDYRVVRVIQFQLLSTHKGYDAMLLVEVAERPVDTTKQVAISAADIEVIEELTAAVGEPIPGEERFED
;
A
#
# COMPACT_ATOMS: atom_id res chain seq x y z
N MET A 1 -17.57 7.08 6.43
CA MET A 1 -17.64 7.92 5.20
C MET A 1 -16.25 7.98 4.56
N MET A 2 -16.13 8.18 3.24
CA MET A 2 -14.84 8.41 2.55
C MET A 2 -14.57 9.90 2.44
N GLU A 3 -13.41 10.35 2.89
CA GLU A 3 -12.97 11.75 2.87
C GLU A 3 -11.57 11.86 2.25
N THR A 4 -11.14 13.09 1.92
CA THR A 4 -9.76 13.34 1.48
C THR A 4 -9.04 14.24 2.47
N ARG A 5 -7.76 13.95 2.73
CA ARG A 5 -6.90 14.70 3.64
C ARG A 5 -5.56 14.96 2.99
N MET A 6 -4.94 16.07 3.37
CA MET A 6 -3.60 16.44 2.91
C MET A 6 -2.61 16.17 4.04
N LEU A 7 -1.52 15.47 3.72
CA LEU A 7 -0.44 15.15 4.65
C LEU A 7 0.87 15.71 4.12
N GLY A 8 1.67 16.31 5.00
CA GLY A 8 2.98 16.85 4.68
C GLY A 8 4.11 16.02 5.29
N LEU A 9 5.18 15.84 4.54
CA LEU A 9 6.47 15.36 5.04
C LEU A 9 7.53 16.39 4.66
N GLU A 10 8.27 16.87 5.65
CA GLU A 10 9.34 17.85 5.46
C GLU A 10 10.71 17.19 5.53
N ALA A 11 11.68 17.75 4.82
CA ALA A 11 13.09 17.39 4.91
C ALA A 11 13.40 15.90 4.65
N ALA A 12 12.67 15.26 3.73
CA ALA A 12 13.04 13.94 3.24
C ALA A 12 14.34 14.02 2.41
N HIS A 13 15.26 13.09 2.63
CA HIS A 13 16.57 13.10 1.97
C HIS A 13 16.48 12.57 0.54
N THR A 14 15.52 11.69 0.27
CA THR A 14 15.34 11.04 -1.03
C THR A 14 13.88 10.88 -1.39
N VAL A 15 13.59 10.78 -2.68
CA VAL A 15 12.24 10.42 -3.17
C VAL A 15 11.83 9.02 -2.70
N HIS A 16 12.80 8.11 -2.52
CA HIS A 16 12.52 6.76 -2.02
C HIS A 16 11.97 6.78 -0.58
N GLU A 17 12.52 7.63 0.28
CA GLU A 17 12.02 7.83 1.65
C GLU A 17 10.55 8.29 1.65
N ILE A 18 10.20 9.19 0.74
CA ILE A 18 8.83 9.70 0.59
C ILE A 18 7.89 8.59 0.11
N ALA A 19 8.33 7.76 -0.84
CA ALA A 19 7.55 6.62 -1.33
C ALA A 19 7.33 5.57 -0.22
N THR A 20 8.37 5.26 0.55
CA THR A 20 8.29 4.37 1.72
C THR A 20 7.30 4.92 2.74
N TRP A 21 7.41 6.21 3.08
CA TRP A 21 6.46 6.86 3.98
C TRP A 21 5.01 6.81 3.47
N ALA A 22 4.79 7.11 2.18
CA ALA A 22 3.47 7.07 1.55
C ALA A 22 2.83 5.68 1.62
N ASN A 23 3.62 4.62 1.34
CA ASN A 23 3.17 3.24 1.45
C ASN A 23 2.86 2.86 2.89
N ASP A 24 3.70 3.30 3.82
CA ASP A 24 3.56 3.05 5.23
C ASP A 24 2.31 3.69 5.83
N LEU A 25 1.76 4.73 5.22
CA LEU A 25 0.53 5.38 5.70
C LEU A 25 -0.70 4.49 5.49
N ILE A 26 -0.72 3.64 4.46
CA ILE A 26 -1.90 2.85 4.10
C ILE A 26 -2.30 1.92 5.26
N GLY A 27 -3.57 2.02 5.68
CA GLY A 27 -4.13 1.26 6.79
C GLY A 27 -3.80 1.82 8.19
N LYS A 28 -2.89 2.80 8.31
CA LYS A 28 -2.56 3.48 9.57
C LYS A 28 -3.54 4.61 9.89
N GLU A 29 -3.52 5.02 11.14
CA GLU A 29 -4.29 6.17 11.64
C GLU A 29 -3.81 7.48 11.01
N VAL A 30 -4.75 8.38 10.76
CA VAL A 30 -4.43 9.72 10.27
C VAL A 30 -3.87 10.55 11.43
N PRO A 31 -2.71 11.19 11.30
CA PRO A 31 -2.16 12.07 12.34
C PRO A 31 -3.18 13.13 12.76
N GLY A 32 -3.49 13.20 14.06
CA GLY A 32 -4.48 14.14 14.62
C GLY A 32 -5.94 13.69 14.52
N LEU A 33 -6.24 12.58 13.83
CA LEU A 33 -7.59 12.02 13.65
C LEU A 33 -7.56 10.49 13.83
N PRO A 34 -7.51 9.98 15.08
CA PRO A 34 -7.34 8.55 15.36
C PRO A 34 -8.52 7.68 14.89
N ASP A 35 -9.70 8.30 14.77
CA ASP A 35 -10.91 7.65 14.26
C ASP A 35 -10.86 7.43 12.75
N TYR A 36 -9.85 7.93 12.05
CA TYR A 36 -9.70 7.77 10.61
C TYR A 36 -8.47 6.94 10.26
N ARG A 37 -8.58 6.15 9.20
CA ARG A 37 -7.47 5.42 8.60
C ARG A 37 -7.27 5.81 7.15
N VAL A 38 -6.02 5.83 6.71
CA VAL A 38 -5.67 6.05 5.31
C VAL A 38 -6.03 4.81 4.49
N VAL A 39 -6.79 5.01 3.42
CA VAL A 39 -7.22 3.93 2.51
C VAL A 39 -6.29 3.83 1.32
N ARG A 40 -5.95 4.96 0.70
CA ARG A 40 -5.05 5.03 -0.45
C ARG A 40 -4.46 6.42 -0.62
N VAL A 41 -3.32 6.50 -1.31
CA VAL A 41 -2.78 7.77 -1.81
C VAL A 41 -3.44 8.08 -3.15
N ILE A 42 -3.99 9.28 -3.28
CA ILE A 42 -4.62 9.78 -4.52
C ILE A 42 -3.59 10.51 -5.38
N GLN A 43 -2.80 11.38 -4.74
CA GLN A 43 -1.83 12.23 -5.43
C GLN A 43 -0.63 12.49 -4.55
N PHE A 44 0.54 12.66 -5.18
CA PHE A 44 1.75 13.12 -4.55
C PHE A 44 2.28 14.37 -5.27
N GLN A 45 2.79 15.32 -4.49
CA GLN A 45 3.54 16.47 -4.97
C GLN A 45 4.86 16.54 -4.21
N LEU A 46 5.94 16.80 -4.95
CA LEU A 46 7.29 16.87 -4.43
C LEU A 46 7.85 18.26 -4.72
N LEU A 47 8.45 18.89 -3.71
CA LEU A 47 9.19 20.13 -3.84
C LEU A 47 10.65 19.86 -3.50
N SER A 48 11.54 20.03 -4.48
CA SER A 48 12.98 19.95 -4.21
C SER A 48 13.44 21.20 -3.46
N THR A 49 14.16 21.01 -2.36
CA THR A 49 14.73 22.07 -1.55
C THR A 49 16.25 21.92 -1.46
N HIS A 50 16.93 22.91 -0.89
CA HIS A 50 18.38 22.87 -0.69
C HIS A 50 18.82 21.81 0.35
N LYS A 51 17.89 21.22 1.11
CA LYS A 51 18.14 20.20 2.14
C LYS A 51 17.60 18.81 1.78
N GLY A 52 16.99 18.65 0.61
CA GLY A 52 16.33 17.41 0.20
C GLY A 52 14.99 17.70 -0.49
N TYR A 53 13.92 17.12 0.03
CA TYR A 53 12.59 17.19 -0.55
C TYR A 53 11.53 17.42 0.52
N ASP A 54 10.57 18.28 0.21
CA ASP A 54 9.30 18.32 0.92
C ASP A 54 8.25 17.61 0.06
N ALA A 55 7.31 16.93 0.71
CA ALA A 55 6.25 16.19 0.04
C ALA A 55 4.88 16.56 0.60
N MET A 56 3.91 16.68 -0.30
CA MET A 56 2.49 16.72 0.04
C MET A 56 1.79 15.53 -0.59
N LEU A 57 1.04 14.79 0.21
CA LEU A 57 0.18 13.69 -0.23
C LEU A 57 -1.28 14.07 -0.05
N LEU A 58 -2.07 13.92 -1.11
CA LEU A 58 -3.52 13.86 -0.99
C LEU A 58 -3.90 12.38 -0.79
N VAL A 59 -4.48 12.08 0.37
CA VAL A 59 -4.87 10.72 0.74
C VAL A 59 -6.37 10.61 0.91
N GLU A 60 -6.93 9.47 0.53
CA GLU A 60 -8.28 9.10 0.87
C GLU A 60 -8.28 8.46 2.26
N VAL A 61 -9.22 8.86 3.10
CA VAL A 61 -9.36 8.36 4.47
C VAL A 61 -10.77 7.85 4.70
N ALA A 62 -10.89 6.82 5.52
CA ALA A 62 -12.15 6.29 5.98
C ALA A 62 -12.20 6.34 7.50
N GLU A 63 -13.36 6.70 8.02
CA GLU A 63 -13.66 6.49 9.43
C GLU A 63 -13.54 5.01 9.76
N ARG A 64 -12.88 4.71 10.88
CA ARG A 64 -12.73 3.37 11.42
C ARG A 64 -14.15 2.88 11.73
N PRO A 65 -14.55 1.70 11.24
CA PRO A 65 -15.80 1.12 11.66
C PRO A 65 -15.79 0.97 13.19
N VAL A 66 -16.77 1.59 13.84
CA VAL A 66 -17.03 1.41 15.28
C VAL A 66 -17.47 -0.04 15.47
N ASP A 67 -16.51 -0.88 15.84
CA ASP A 67 -16.63 -2.32 16.09
C ASP A 67 -17.01 -3.23 14.90
N THR A 68 -16.06 -4.05 14.48
CA THR A 68 -16.28 -5.51 14.46
C THR A 68 -14.92 -6.18 14.56
N THR A 69 -14.70 -6.87 15.66
CA THR A 69 -13.76 -7.98 15.86
C THR A 69 -13.97 -9.16 14.88
N LYS A 70 -14.27 -8.88 13.61
CA LYS A 70 -13.87 -9.76 12.50
C LYS A 70 -12.48 -9.32 12.08
N GLN A 71 -11.51 -9.60 12.96
CA GLN A 71 -10.24 -10.08 12.45
C GLN A 71 -10.62 -11.19 11.48
N VAL A 72 -10.27 -11.06 10.20
CA VAL A 72 -10.26 -12.22 9.31
C VAL A 72 -9.20 -13.13 9.91
N ALA A 73 -9.61 -13.98 10.84
CA ALA A 73 -8.81 -15.10 11.28
C ALA A 73 -8.72 -15.99 10.05
N ILE A 74 -7.68 -15.79 9.25
CA ILE A 74 -7.26 -16.77 8.24
C ILE A 74 -7.06 -18.06 9.03
N SER A 75 -7.97 -19.00 8.84
CA SER A 75 -7.85 -20.29 9.49
C SER A 75 -6.71 -21.05 8.82
N ALA A 76 -6.06 -21.99 9.52
CA ALA A 76 -4.98 -22.77 8.93
C ALA A 76 -5.38 -23.49 7.62
N ALA A 77 -6.67 -23.73 7.40
CA ALA A 77 -7.20 -24.31 6.17
C ALA A 77 -7.14 -23.36 4.95
N ASP A 78 -7.16 -22.04 5.16
CA ASP A 78 -7.05 -21.06 4.08
C ASP A 78 -5.60 -20.87 3.60
N ILE A 79 -4.61 -21.30 4.41
CA ILE A 79 -3.17 -21.26 4.07
C ILE A 79 -2.81 -22.35 3.05
N GLU A 80 -3.47 -23.51 3.08
CA GLU A 80 -3.21 -24.62 2.14
C GLU A 80 -3.56 -24.27 0.68
N VAL A 81 -4.49 -23.32 0.45
CA VAL A 81 -4.90 -22.90 -0.91
C VAL A 81 -3.83 -22.07 -1.62
N ILE A 82 -2.96 -21.36 -0.89
CA ILE A 82 -1.91 -20.51 -1.49
C ILE A 82 -0.72 -21.36 -1.99
N GLU A 83 -0.41 -22.48 -1.32
CA GLU A 83 0.64 -23.39 -1.78
C GLU A 83 0.25 -24.09 -3.09
N GLU A 84 -1.03 -24.44 -3.27
CA GLU A 84 -1.50 -25.10 -4.49
C GLU A 84 -1.43 -24.20 -5.74
N LEU A 85 -1.65 -22.87 -5.58
CA LEU A 85 -1.57 -21.90 -6.68
C LEU A 85 -0.14 -21.63 -7.17
N THR A 86 0.87 -21.87 -6.35
CA THR A 86 2.29 -21.68 -6.75
C THR A 86 2.92 -22.94 -7.35
N ALA A 87 2.36 -24.12 -7.07
CA ALA A 87 2.79 -25.38 -7.69
C ALA A 87 2.43 -25.45 -9.19
N ALA A 88 1.38 -24.76 -9.63
CA ALA A 88 0.94 -24.74 -11.03
C ALA A 88 1.78 -23.82 -11.94
N VAL A 89 2.74 -23.06 -11.40
CA VAL A 89 3.62 -22.15 -12.17
C VAL A 89 4.92 -22.85 -12.63
N GLY A 90 4.96 -24.19 -12.56
CA GLY A 90 6.11 -25.00 -12.95
C GLY A 90 5.90 -25.89 -14.19
N GLU A 91 4.69 -25.96 -14.75
CA GLU A 91 4.45 -26.78 -15.95
C GLU A 91 4.72 -25.97 -17.23
N PRO A 92 5.65 -26.41 -18.10
CA PRO A 92 5.83 -25.80 -19.41
C PRO A 92 4.54 -25.97 -20.24
N ILE A 93 4.09 -24.86 -20.85
CA ILE A 93 2.93 -24.83 -21.73
C ILE A 93 3.21 -25.80 -22.90
N PRO A 94 2.36 -26.81 -23.17
CA PRO A 94 2.56 -27.71 -24.30
C PRO A 94 2.30 -26.92 -25.59
N GLY A 95 3.39 -26.51 -26.26
CA GLY A 95 3.31 -25.74 -27.50
C GLY A 95 4.41 -24.69 -27.71
N GLU A 96 5.30 -24.46 -26.74
CA GLU A 96 6.44 -23.57 -26.92
C GLU A 96 7.57 -24.30 -27.68
N GLU A 97 7.40 -24.46 -29.00
CA GLU A 97 8.50 -24.80 -29.89
C GLU A 97 9.51 -23.65 -29.88
N ARG A 98 10.67 -23.90 -29.27
CA ARG A 98 11.85 -23.05 -29.45
C ARG A 98 12.25 -23.12 -30.92
N PHE A 99 12.02 -22.03 -31.66
CA PHE A 99 12.70 -21.79 -32.93
C PHE A 99 14.04 -21.12 -32.60
N GLU A 100 15.10 -21.93 -32.58
CA GLU A 100 16.48 -21.45 -32.70
C GLU A 100 16.85 -21.42 -34.19
N ASP A 101 17.23 -20.25 -34.69
CA ASP A 101 18.07 -20.05 -35.88
C ASP A 101 19.26 -19.16 -35.46
#